data_AF-A0A3R6B1B6-F1
#
_entry.id   AF-A0A3R6B1B6-F1
#
_cell.length_a   1.000
_cell.length_b   1.000
_cell.length_c   1.000
_cell.angle_alpha   90.00
_cell.angle_beta   90.00
_cell.angle_gamma   90.00
#
_symmetry.space_group_name_H-M   'P 1'
#
loop_
_entity.id
_entity.type
_entity.pdbx_description
1 polymer ?
#
loop_
_entity_poly.entity_id
_entity_poly.type
_entity_poly.pdbx_seq_one_letter_code
_entity_poly.pdbx_strand_id
1 'polypeptide(L)'
;MTKDSKYRQAALSTLDYFFGRNATGYCYLTGFGTQRVMNIHHRISAADNIKEPVPGLVAGGANKGQEDAEFVPAYASNIPDESYQDNVGSYASNEIAINWNAYLVSLLGWIN
;
A
#
# COMPACT_ATOMS: atom_id res chain seq x y z
N MET A 1 -8.08 -22.60 17.90
CA MET A 1 -8.74 -21.46 17.24
C MET A 1 -10.26 -21.64 17.28
N THR A 2 -11.05 -20.55 17.23
CA THR A 2 -12.49 -20.51 17.55
C THR A 2 -13.43 -21.08 16.45
N LYS A 3 -12.95 -21.25 15.21
CA LYS A 3 -13.75 -21.60 14.00
C LYS A 3 -14.86 -20.59 13.62
N ASP A 4 -14.85 -19.41 14.22
CA ASP A 4 -15.83 -18.37 13.92
C ASP A 4 -15.53 -17.73 12.55
N SER A 5 -16.52 -17.73 11.65
CA SER A 5 -16.37 -17.23 10.27
C SER A 5 -16.08 -15.74 10.20
N LYS A 6 -16.39 -14.96 11.24
CA LYS A 6 -16.13 -13.52 11.27
C LYS A 6 -14.64 -13.19 11.10
N TYR A 7 -13.75 -14.05 11.61
CA TYR A 7 -12.30 -13.82 11.48
C TYR A 7 -11.83 -14.00 10.05
N ARG A 8 -12.38 -14.99 9.33
CA ARG A 8 -12.13 -15.16 7.89
C ARG A 8 -12.70 -14.01 7.07
N GLN A 9 -13.90 -13.53 7.42
CA GLN A 9 -14.50 -12.39 6.74
C GLN A 9 -13.70 -11.09 6.95
N ALA A 10 -13.19 -10.87 8.16
CA ALA A 10 -12.31 -9.74 8.45
C ALA A 10 -11.01 -9.82 7.64
N ALA A 11 -10.39 -11.00 7.58
CA ALA A 11 -9.19 -11.24 6.77
C ALA A 11 -9.40 -10.94 5.28
N LEU A 12 -10.53 -11.39 4.71
CA LEU A 12 -10.91 -11.07 3.33
C LEU A 12 -11.15 -9.56 3.14
N SER A 13 -11.78 -8.90 4.10
CA SER A 13 -12.00 -7.45 4.05
C SER A 13 -10.67 -6.66 4.13
N THR A 14 -9.69 -7.18 4.86
CA THR A 14 -8.32 -6.63 4.86
C THR A 14 -7.67 -6.77 3.48
N LEU A 15 -7.83 -7.93 2.81
CA LEU A 15 -7.35 -8.06 1.43
C LEU A 15 -8.06 -7.07 0.50
N ASP A 16 -9.40 -6.95 0.59
CA ASP A 16 -10.16 -5.99 -0.21
C ASP A 16 -9.58 -4.58 -0.05
N TYR A 17 -9.20 -4.17 1.17
CA TYR A 17 -8.56 -2.88 1.44
C TYR A 17 -7.22 -2.72 0.71
N PHE A 18 -6.31 -3.71 0.81
CA PHE A 18 -5.01 -3.65 0.11
C PHE A 18 -5.15 -3.64 -1.42
N PHE A 19 -6.21 -4.24 -1.96
CA PHE A 19 -6.47 -4.36 -3.40
C PHE A 19 -7.43 -3.29 -3.95
N GLY A 20 -7.66 -2.20 -3.23
CA GLY A 20 -8.30 -0.99 -3.75
C GLY A 20 -9.69 -0.68 -3.20
N ARG A 21 -10.24 -1.48 -2.29
CA ARG A 21 -11.48 -1.13 -1.54
C ARG A 21 -11.17 -0.27 -0.32
N ASN A 22 -10.57 0.88 -0.58
CA ASN A 22 -10.17 1.89 0.40
C ASN A 22 -10.54 3.30 -0.13
N ALA A 23 -10.41 4.34 0.69
CA ALA A 23 -10.85 5.68 0.30
C ALA A 23 -9.98 6.34 -0.79
N THR A 24 -8.74 5.87 -1.00
CA THR A 24 -7.83 6.38 -2.04
C THR A 24 -8.05 5.73 -3.40
N GLY A 25 -8.69 4.54 -3.42
CA GLY A 25 -8.88 3.70 -4.60
C GLY A 25 -7.64 2.94 -5.05
N TYR A 26 -6.48 3.16 -4.41
CA TYR A 26 -5.22 2.52 -4.81
C TYR A 26 -5.17 1.05 -4.38
N CYS A 27 -4.76 0.18 -5.30
CA CYS A 27 -4.14 -1.09 -4.94
C CYS A 27 -2.72 -0.80 -4.45
N TYR A 28 -2.44 -1.09 -3.17
CA TYR A 28 -1.16 -0.83 -2.52
C TYR A 28 -0.08 -1.88 -2.83
N LEU A 29 -0.36 -2.86 -3.70
CA LEU A 29 0.61 -3.86 -4.16
C LEU A 29 1.09 -3.50 -5.57
N THR A 30 2.38 -3.18 -5.71
CA THR A 30 2.95 -2.81 -7.02
C THR A 30 2.73 -3.90 -8.07
N GLY A 31 2.39 -3.49 -9.30
CA GLY A 31 2.11 -4.39 -10.41
C GLY A 31 0.68 -4.95 -10.48
N PHE A 32 -0.17 -4.68 -9.49
CA PHE A 32 -1.56 -5.17 -9.44
C PHE A 32 -2.57 -4.02 -9.38
N GLY A 33 -3.83 -4.30 -9.79
CA GLY A 33 -4.92 -3.33 -9.75
C GLY A 33 -4.96 -2.37 -10.96
N THR A 34 -6.06 -1.63 -11.07
CA THR A 34 -6.29 -0.64 -12.14
C THR A 34 -5.75 0.74 -11.76
N GLN A 35 -6.00 1.17 -10.53
CA GLN A 35 -5.33 2.30 -9.88
C GLN A 35 -4.24 1.70 -8.98
N ARG A 36 -2.99 1.75 -9.43
CA ARG A 36 -1.87 1.02 -8.82
C ARG A 36 -0.73 1.95 -8.48
N VAL A 37 0.06 1.58 -7.47
CA VAL A 37 1.26 2.32 -7.08
C VAL A 37 2.29 2.28 -8.20
N MET A 38 2.69 3.44 -8.70
CA MET A 38 3.69 3.58 -9.76
C MET A 38 5.00 4.20 -9.26
N ASN A 39 4.93 5.06 -8.24
CA ASN A 39 6.05 5.86 -7.75
C ASN A 39 6.39 5.47 -6.30
N ILE A 40 6.54 4.18 -6.04
CA ILE A 40 6.84 3.64 -4.70
C ILE A 40 8.16 4.20 -4.15
N HIS A 41 8.23 4.54 -2.86
CA HIS A 41 9.48 4.92 -2.19
C HIS A 41 10.35 3.67 -1.97
N HIS A 42 11.02 3.23 -3.04
CA HIS A 42 11.93 2.09 -3.06
C HIS A 42 13.10 2.41 -3.98
N ARG A 43 14.32 2.48 -3.41
CA ARG A 43 15.52 2.93 -4.12
C ARG A 43 15.82 2.16 -5.40
N ILE A 44 15.60 0.84 -5.40
CA ILE A 44 15.86 0.01 -6.59
C ILE A 44 14.88 0.37 -7.71
N SER A 45 13.58 0.41 -7.42
CA SER A 45 12.54 0.79 -8.39
C SER A 45 12.74 2.22 -8.92
N ALA A 46 13.29 3.13 -8.11
CA ALA A 46 13.54 4.51 -8.51
C ALA A 46 14.79 4.69 -9.39
N ALA A 47 15.74 3.74 -9.35
CA ALA A 47 17.06 3.88 -9.96
C ALA A 47 17.31 2.97 -11.17
N ASP A 48 16.44 1.98 -11.41
CA ASP A 48 16.65 0.94 -12.42
C ASP A 48 16.32 1.38 -13.87
N ASN A 49 15.80 2.60 -14.06
CA ASN A 49 15.29 3.14 -15.34
C ASN A 49 14.15 2.32 -15.95
N ILE A 50 13.45 1.51 -15.15
CA ILE A 50 12.26 0.79 -15.57
C ILE A 50 11.04 1.64 -15.20
N LYS A 51 10.09 1.78 -16.14
CA LYS A 51 8.87 2.57 -15.92
C LYS A 51 8.01 1.98 -14.80
N GLU A 52 7.88 0.66 -14.77
CA GLU A 52 7.10 -0.06 -13.77
C GLU A 52 7.97 -0.34 -12.55
N PRO A 53 7.47 -0.12 -11.32
CA PRO A 53 8.21 -0.51 -10.13
C PRO A 53 8.35 -2.03 -10.05
N VAL A 54 9.35 -2.50 -9.27
CA VAL A 54 9.45 -3.92 -8.91
C VAL A 54 8.08 -4.42 -8.40
N PRO A 55 7.49 -5.46 -9.00
CA PRO A 55 6.15 -5.92 -8.65
C PRO A 55 6.15 -6.66 -7.30
N GLY A 56 5.01 -6.66 -6.61
CA GLY A 56 4.82 -7.38 -5.36
C GLY A 56 5.31 -6.65 -4.10
N LEU A 57 5.61 -5.36 -4.18
CA LEU A 57 5.97 -4.52 -3.04
C LEU A 57 4.70 -3.91 -2.43
N VAL A 58 4.58 -3.97 -1.10
CA VAL A 58 3.43 -3.41 -0.38
C VAL A 58 3.78 -2.00 0.10
N ALA A 59 3.04 -1.01 -0.39
CA ALA A 59 3.11 0.36 0.11
C ALA A 59 2.57 0.47 1.55
N GLY A 60 3.10 1.40 2.34
CA GLY A 60 2.63 1.68 3.69
C GLY A 60 1.13 2.04 3.77
N GLY A 61 0.63 2.82 2.80
CA GLY A 61 -0.77 3.21 2.68
C GLY A 61 -1.07 4.59 3.28
N ALA A 62 -2.35 4.90 3.46
CA ALA A 62 -2.77 6.21 3.94
C ALA A 62 -2.21 6.52 5.34
N ASN A 63 -1.59 7.71 5.48
CA ASN A 63 -1.00 8.19 6.71
C ASN A 63 -1.41 9.64 6.97
N LYS A 64 -2.21 9.86 8.02
CA LYS A 64 -2.67 11.18 8.46
C LYS A 64 -1.51 12.12 8.83
N GLY A 65 -0.39 11.59 9.30
CA GLY A 65 0.75 12.39 9.74
C GLY A 65 1.38 13.21 8.61
N GLN A 66 1.34 12.71 7.37
CA GLN A 66 1.91 13.36 6.19
C GLN A 66 3.33 13.91 6.47
N GLU A 67 4.15 13.12 7.16
CA GLU A 67 5.43 13.56 7.73
C GLU A 67 6.49 13.88 6.66
N ASP A 68 6.17 13.67 5.39
CA ASP A 68 7.01 13.97 4.24
C ASP A 68 6.44 15.12 3.37
N ALA A 69 5.35 15.78 3.79
CA ALA A 69 4.59 16.74 2.97
C ALA A 69 5.42 17.92 2.44
N GLU A 70 6.52 18.27 3.13
CA GLU A 70 7.43 19.32 2.68
C GLU A 70 8.29 18.92 1.46
N PHE A 71 8.41 17.62 1.19
CA PHE A 71 9.30 17.04 0.17
C PHE A 71 8.55 16.42 -1.01
N VAL A 72 7.22 16.43 -0.99
CA VAL A 72 6.36 15.80 -2.01
C VAL A 72 5.32 16.79 -2.53
N PRO A 73 4.69 16.50 -3.69
CA PRO A 73 3.48 17.23 -4.08
C PRO A 73 2.41 17.13 -2.99
N ALA A 74 1.57 18.15 -2.88
CA ALA A 74 0.51 18.18 -1.88
C ALA A 74 -0.35 16.91 -1.94
N TYR A 75 -0.59 16.32 -0.76
CA TYR A 75 -1.56 15.24 -0.59
C TYR A 75 -2.93 15.69 -1.09
N ALA A 76 -3.66 14.78 -1.74
CA ALA A 76 -5.00 15.07 -2.27
C ALA A 76 -6.03 15.38 -1.18
N SER A 77 -5.81 14.90 0.04
CA SER A 77 -6.70 15.06 1.19
C SER A 77 -5.92 14.99 2.50
N ASN A 78 -6.48 15.55 3.57
CA ASN A 78 -6.01 15.41 4.95
C ASN A 78 -6.92 14.50 5.81
N ILE A 79 -7.93 13.89 5.20
CA ILE A 79 -8.79 12.90 5.84
C ILE A 79 -7.96 11.62 6.06
N PRO A 80 -7.97 11.00 7.25
CA PRO A 80 -7.01 9.96 7.61
C PRO A 80 -6.87 8.80 6.61
N ASP A 81 -7.98 8.32 6.03
CA ASP A 81 -7.98 7.20 5.09
C ASP A 81 -7.77 7.63 3.62
N GLU A 82 -7.70 8.94 3.36
CA GLU A 82 -7.44 9.53 2.03
C GLU A 82 -6.02 10.12 1.92
N SER A 83 -5.29 10.25 3.03
CA SER A 83 -3.95 10.84 3.11
C SER A 83 -2.87 9.92 2.53
N TYR A 84 -2.87 9.73 1.22
CA TYR A 84 -1.89 8.92 0.49
C TYR A 84 -1.32 9.69 -0.70
N GLN A 85 -0.01 9.52 -0.95
CA GLN A 85 0.70 10.18 -2.04
C GLN A 85 1.57 9.19 -2.81
N ASP A 86 1.16 8.87 -4.05
CA ASP A 86 1.96 8.02 -4.95
C ASP A 86 3.13 8.80 -5.56
N ASN A 87 4.15 9.04 -4.74
CA ASN A 87 5.37 9.76 -5.12
C ASN A 87 6.60 9.11 -4.48
N VAL A 88 7.73 9.07 -5.21
CA VAL A 88 8.97 8.46 -4.72
C VAL A 88 9.51 9.19 -3.48
N GLY A 89 9.21 10.48 -3.30
CA GLY A 89 9.57 11.23 -2.10
C GLY A 89 8.72 10.90 -0.87
N SER A 90 7.56 10.23 -1.03
CA SER A 90 6.62 10.01 0.07
C SER A 90 6.99 8.78 0.90
N TYR A 91 7.99 8.91 1.78
CA TYR A 91 8.34 7.84 2.71
C TYR A 91 7.25 7.56 3.75
N ALA A 92 6.47 8.58 4.14
CA ALA A 92 5.47 8.48 5.20
C ALA A 92 4.23 7.68 4.77
N SER A 93 3.88 7.66 3.49
CA SER A 93 2.71 6.93 2.98
C SER A 93 3.02 5.86 1.93
N ASN A 94 4.17 5.94 1.27
CA ASN A 94 4.47 5.14 0.07
C ASN A 94 5.80 4.37 0.13
N GLU A 95 6.43 4.26 1.31
CA GLU A 95 7.58 3.37 1.52
C GLU A 95 7.18 1.90 1.50
N ILE A 96 8.17 1.03 1.47
CA ILE A 96 8.04 -0.43 1.58
C ILE A 96 8.84 -0.92 2.78
N ALA A 97 8.39 -2.00 3.40
CA ALA A 97 9.13 -2.63 4.48
C ALA A 97 8.88 -4.15 4.52
N ILE A 98 9.90 -4.90 4.94
CA ILE A 98 9.86 -6.36 4.99
C ILE A 98 8.72 -6.89 5.85
N ASN A 99 8.38 -6.20 6.95
CA ASN A 99 7.30 -6.57 7.85
C ASN A 99 5.90 -6.37 7.24
N TRP A 100 5.72 -5.40 6.34
CA TRP A 100 4.45 -5.19 5.64
C TRP A 100 4.23 -6.27 4.57
N ASN A 101 5.27 -6.56 3.79
CA ASN A 101 5.25 -7.67 2.83
C ASN A 101 5.03 -9.02 3.53
N ALA A 102 5.70 -9.29 4.65
CA ALA A 102 5.53 -10.52 5.41
C ALA A 102 4.08 -10.72 5.89
N TYR A 103 3.42 -9.65 6.34
CA TYR A 103 2.01 -9.70 6.72
C TYR A 103 1.11 -10.10 5.55
N LEU A 104 1.25 -9.44 4.40
CA LEU A 104 0.39 -9.72 3.24
C LEU A 104 0.63 -11.15 2.71
N VAL A 105 1.88 -11.62 2.67
CA VAL A 105 2.20 -13.01 2.28
C VAL A 105 1.53 -14.01 3.22
N SER A 106 1.63 -13.80 4.54
CA SER A 106 0.98 -14.65 5.54
C SER A 106 -0.54 -14.68 5.37
N LEU A 107 -1.15 -13.51 5.17
CA LEU A 107 -2.59 -13.37 4.99
C LEU A 107 -3.09 -14.06 3.70
N LEU A 108 -2.40 -13.87 2.57
CA LEU A 108 -2.72 -14.53 1.31
C LEU A 108 -2.55 -16.06 1.40
N GLY A 109 -1.46 -16.51 2.04
CA GLY A 109 -1.21 -17.93 2.26
C GLY A 109 -2.22 -18.59 3.20
N TRP A 110 -2.79 -17.85 4.15
CA TRP A 110 -3.81 -18.35 5.07
C TRP A 110 -5.21 -18.45 4.44
N ILE A 111 -5.52 -17.61 3.44
CA ILE A 111 -6.84 -17.56 2.79
C ILE A 111 -7.00 -18.62 1.69
N ASN A 112 -5.89 -19.03 1.06
CA ASN A 112 -5.83 -20.12 0.09
C ASN A 112 -5.91 -21.50 0.77
#